data_AF-A0A497NLV6-F1
#
_entry.id   AF-A0A497NLV6-F1
#
_cell.length_a   1.000
_cell.length_b   1.000
_cell.length_c   1.000
_cell.angle_alpha   90.00
_cell.angle_beta   90.00
_cell.angle_gamma   90.00
#
_symmetry.space_group_name_H-M   'P 1'
#
loop_
_entity.id
_entity.type
_entity.pdbx_description
1 polymer ?
#
loop_
_entity_poly.entity_id
_entity_poly.type
_entity_poly.pdbx_seq_one_letter_code
_entity_poly.pdbx_strand_id
1 'polypeptide(L)' 'MSWRLLGTVELALIAWAFTGDLPQTSAITITFNGLQIFFYYFHERLWENIEWGRKKLKK' A
#
# COMPACT_ATOMS: atom_id res chain seq x y z
N MET A 1 7.89 -10.07 -4.91
CA MET A 1 8.87 -8.98 -4.61
C MET A 1 9.00 -7.97 -5.74
N SER A 2 8.89 -8.38 -7.01
CA SER A 2 9.03 -7.50 -8.19
C SER A 2 8.08 -6.29 -8.21
N TRP A 3 6.83 -6.49 -7.77
CA TRP A 3 5.81 -5.44 -7.76
C TRP A 3 6.06 -4.30 -6.75
N ARG A 4 6.69 -4.60 -5.61
CA ARG A 4 6.93 -3.60 -4.54
C ARG A 4 8.05 -2.64 -4.93
N LEU A 5 9.08 -3.14 -5.60
CA LEU A 5 10.17 -2.32 -6.12
C LEU A 5 9.68 -1.40 -7.23
N LEU A 6 8.84 -1.90 -8.14
CA LEU A 6 8.21 -1.08 -9.19
C LEU A 6 7.39 0.07 -8.59
N GLY A 7 6.54 -0.20 -7.60
CA GLY A 7 5.72 0.85 -6.97
C GLY A 7 6.55 1.94 -6.26
N THR A 8 7.61 1.55 -5.54
CA THR A 8 8.49 2.53 -4.87
C THR A 8 9.29 3.35 -5.88
N VAL A 9 9.79 2.73 -6.96
CA VAL A 9 10.55 3.42 -8.01
C VAL A 9 9.64 4.34 -8.82
N GLU A 10 8.45 3.88 -9.21
CA GLU A 10 7.48 4.68 -9.95
C GLU A 10 7.07 5.92 -9.15
N LEU A 11 6.75 5.76 -7.86
CA LEU A 11 6.41 6.90 -7.03
C LEU A 11 7.59 7.85 -6.83
N ALA A 12 8.79 7.34 -6.60
CA ALA A 12 9.97 8.20 -6.43
C ALA A 12 10.23 9.04 -7.68
N LEU A 13 10.06 8.44 -8.88
CA LEU A 13 10.16 9.15 -10.15
C LEU A 13 9.07 10.21 -10.32
N ILE A 14 7.81 9.89 -10.00
CA ILE A 14 6.69 10.84 -10.08
C ILE A 14 6.88 11.99 -9.08
N ALA A 15 7.23 11.67 -7.84
CA ALA A 15 7.44 12.65 -6.78
C ALA A 15 8.61 13.58 -7.11
N TRP A 16 9.72 13.05 -7.64
CA TRP A 16 10.83 13.86 -8.12
C TRP A 16 10.45 14.74 -9.31
N ALA A 17 9.71 14.19 -10.28
CA ALA A 17 9.26 14.93 -11.47
C ALA A 17 8.32 16.10 -11.13
N PHE A 18 7.47 15.96 -10.10
CA PHE A 18 6.57 17.02 -9.65
C PHE A 18 7.22 18.04 -8.73
N THR A 19 8.12 17.58 -7.84
CA THR A 19 8.62 18.42 -6.75
C THR A 19 9.95 19.08 -7.09
N GLY A 20 10.80 18.42 -7.89
CA GLY A 20 12.15 18.88 -8.22
C GLY A 20 13.14 18.87 -7.04
N ASP A 21 12.68 18.56 -5.82
CA ASP A 21 13.46 18.59 -4.58
C ASP A 21 13.60 17.19 -3.94
N LEU A 22 14.82 16.86 -3.51
CA LEU A 22 15.18 15.56 -2.94
C LEU A 22 14.54 15.32 -1.55
N PRO A 23 14.65 16.24 -0.57
CA PRO A 23 14.01 16.09 0.73
C PRO A 23 12.51 15.83 0.64
N GLN A 24 11.78 16.60 -0.16
CA GLN A 24 10.33 16.40 -0.31
C GLN A 24 9.98 15.07 -0.99
N THR A 25 10.72 14.67 -2.03
CA THR A 25 10.56 13.37 -2.70
C THR A 25 10.76 12.20 -1.71
N SER A 26 11.76 12.32 -0.83
CA SER A 26 12.05 11.30 0.17
C SER A 26 10.92 11.17 1.20
N ALA A 27 10.37 12.30 1.65
CA ALA A 27 9.22 12.33 2.56
C ALA A 27 8.00 11.65 1.93
N ILE A 28 7.66 11.99 0.68
CA ILE A 28 6.54 11.40 -0.06
C ILE A 28 6.71 9.88 -0.17
N THR A 29 7.91 9.43 -0.54
CA THR A 29 8.21 8.00 -0.72
C THR A 29 8.09 7.23 0.59
N ILE A 30 8.57 7.78 1.70
CA ILE A 30 8.45 7.18 3.04
C ILE A 30 6.98 7.09 3.46
N THR A 31 6.23 8.19 3.30
CA THR A 31 4.80 8.23 3.63
C THR A 31 4.01 7.19 2.84
N PHE A 32 4.29 7.03 1.54
CA PHE A 32 3.62 6.02 0.72
C PHE A 32 3.91 4.58 1.15
N ASN A 33 5.16 4.27 1.51
CA ASN A 33 5.49 2.95 2.05
C ASN A 33 4.71 2.68 3.36
N GLY A 34 4.57 3.70 4.21
CA GLY A 34 3.71 3.63 5.41
C GLY A 34 2.23 3.42 5.06
N LEU A 35 1.71 4.13 4.07
CA LEU A 35 0.33 3.98 3.60
C LEU A 35 0.07 2.58 3.04
N GLN A 36 1.01 1.97 2.30
CA GLN A 36 0.84 0.59 1.84
C GLN A 36 0.63 -0.39 2.99
N ILE A 37 1.37 -0.22 4.11
CA ILE A 37 1.19 -1.05 5.30
C ILE A 37 -0.16 -0.78 5.95
N PHE A 38 -0.56 0.49 6.05
CA PHE A 38 -1.86 0.88 6.59
C PHE A 38 -3.02 0.30 5.77
N PHE A 39 -3.00 0.45 4.45
CA PHE A 39 -4.00 -0.11 3.55
C PHE A 39 -4.00 -1.64 3.58
N TYR A 40 -2.83 -2.28 3.68
CA TYR A 40 -2.75 -3.73 3.85
C TYR A 40 -3.45 -4.18 5.13
N TYR A 41 -3.18 -3.52 6.26
CA TYR A 41 -3.84 -3.81 7.53
C TYR A 41 -5.36 -3.61 7.45
N PHE A 42 -5.80 -2.48 6.89
CA PHE A 42 -7.23 -2.21 6.70
C PHE A 42 -7.88 -3.22 5.76
N HIS A 43 -7.22 -3.57 4.67
CA HIS A 43 -7.71 -4.57 3.74
C HIS A 43 -7.87 -5.92 4.44
N GLU A 44 -6.86 -6.40 5.17
CA GLU A 44 -6.91 -7.65 5.92
C GLU A 44 -8.01 -7.63 6.99
N ARG A 45 -8.15 -6.51 7.71
CA ARG A 45 -9.20 -6.34 8.72
C ARG A 45 -10.61 -6.30 8.12
N LEU A 46 -10.78 -5.62 6.99
CA LEU A 46 -12.05 -5.60 6.25
C LEU A 46 -12.33 -6.98 5.65
N TRP A 47 -11.32 -7.66 5.13
CA TRP A 47 -11.42 -9.00 4.56
C TRP A 47 -11.80 -10.04 5.61
N GLU A 48 -11.28 -9.92 6.84
CA GLU A 48 -11.69 -10.76 7.97
C GLU A 48 -13.19 -10.59 8.31
N ASN A 49 -13.72 -9.37 8.19
CA ASN A 49 -15.14 -9.09 8.41
C ASN A 49 -16.02 -9.52 7.21
N ILE A 50 -15.42 -9.79 6.05
CA ILE A 50 -16.12 -10.29 4.87
C ILE A 50 -16.13 -11.81 4.95
N GLU A 51 -17.26 -12.39 5.39
CA GLU A 51 -17.48 -13.84 5.36
C GLU A 51 -17.68 -14.35 3.93
N TRP A 52 -16.62 -14.43 3.13
CA TRP A 52 -16.69 -15.09 1.84
C TRP A 52 -16.72 -16.61 2.05
N GLY A 53 -17.89 -17.21 1.78
CA GLY A 53 -17.99 -18.66 1.57
C GLY A 53 -18.07 -19.54 2.81
N ARG A 54 -18.31 -19.02 4.02
CA ARG A 54 -18.71 -19.88 5.15
C ARG A 54 -20.08 -20.50 4.88
N LYS A 55 -20.12 -21.69 4.27
CA LYS A 55 -21.28 -22.58 4.45
C LYS A 55 -21.32 -22.90 5.94
N LYS A 56 -22.26 -22.29 6.67
CA LYS A 56 -22.60 -22.71 8.03
C LYS A 56 -22.88 -24.21 7.96
N LEU A 57 -21.94 -25.02 8.45
CA LEU A 57 -22.19 -26.43 8.70
C LEU A 57 -23.28 -26.45 9.78
N LYS A 58 -24.53 -26.69 9.35
CA LYS A 58 -25.61 -27.04 10.25
C LYS A 58 -25.20 -28.35 10.93
N LYS A 59 -24.95 -28.28 12.23
CA LYS A 59 -24.89 -29.46 13.09
C LYS A 59 -26.30 -29.77 13.58
#